data_AF-A0A7S1FI17-F1
#
_entry.id   AF-A0A7S1FI17-F1
#
_cell.length_a   1.000
_cell.length_b   1.000
_cell.length_c   1.000
_cell.angle_alpha   90.00
_cell.angle_beta   90.00
_cell.angle_gamma   90.00
#
_symmetry.space_group_name_H-M   'P 1'
#
loop_
_entity.id
_entity.type
_entity.pdbx_description
1 polymer ?
#
loop_
_entity_poly.entity_id
_entity_poly.type
_entity_poly.pdbx_seq_one_letter_code
_entity_poly.pdbx_strand_id
1 'polypeptide(L)'
;FWLKAQVFFCELTKQCRVGPVATMIGRSVFLCLALVNLSLLGVDAVQVRNRVNPIRRVVTLLQDMAKKISEEGKQEEELYKNFECYCRTTSKELKTNVEEGAARITDTTSKIEAGEGTLVELKTQIKVSRESRAEAKEALASAEALNAKAASGFDAESSDLAANIDALTRAIAALEKGVAGSSFLQSGVGSAIRKVAMSSNRVSDDDRSTLLSFLSGGNSQGYAPQSGEIIGILKQLKDSMSADLADAQKAEAERKADQAALVAAKGKEVATLTATIEKKLTQQGDLGVEMESLKGNLAETKNSLAADQALAAKLGLSCGSQSSEWEERQKSRAEELVAIHDTIKLLNDDDALELFKA
;
A
#
# COMPACT_ATOMS: atom_id res chain seq x y z
N PHE A 1 -2.58 14.97 -27.51
CA PHE A 1 -3.34 13.71 -27.57
C PHE A 1 -4.82 13.86 -27.23
N TRP A 2 -5.24 14.86 -26.44
CA TRP A 2 -6.65 15.05 -26.05
C TRP A 2 -7.57 15.76 -27.07
N LEU A 3 -7.05 16.55 -28.03
CA LEU A 3 -7.90 17.23 -29.03
C LEU A 3 -8.27 16.37 -30.26
N LYS A 4 -7.60 15.23 -30.50
CA LYS A 4 -7.92 14.32 -31.62
C LYS A 4 -9.08 13.36 -31.29
N ALA A 5 -9.42 13.19 -30.01
CA ALA A 5 -10.51 12.32 -29.59
C ALA A 5 -11.91 12.97 -29.79
N GLN A 6 -11.98 14.31 -29.86
CA GLN A 6 -13.27 15.02 -29.91
C GLN A 6 -13.79 15.22 -31.34
N VAL A 7 -12.92 15.15 -32.35
CA VAL A 7 -13.32 15.24 -33.78
C VAL A 7 -13.83 13.88 -34.29
N PHE A 8 -13.31 12.76 -33.76
CA PHE A 8 -13.74 11.42 -34.18
C PHE A 8 -15.15 11.04 -33.68
N PHE A 9 -15.65 11.71 -32.64
CA PHE A 9 -17.00 11.48 -32.09
C PHE A 9 -18.10 12.24 -32.85
N CYS A 10 -17.73 13.14 -33.79
CA CYS A 10 -18.68 14.01 -34.50
C CYS A 10 -19.01 13.54 -35.94
N GLU A 11 -18.25 12.61 -36.53
CA GLU A 11 -18.55 12.08 -37.87
C GLU A 11 -19.35 10.76 -37.89
N LEU A 12 -19.43 10.04 -36.77
CA LEU A 12 -20.21 8.80 -36.67
C LEU A 12 -21.71 9.01 -36.38
N THR A 13 -22.15 10.25 -36.12
CA THR A 13 -23.54 10.58 -35.79
C THR A 13 -24.42 10.91 -37.00
N LYS A 14 -23.93 10.76 -38.24
CA LYS A 14 -24.72 11.05 -39.45
C LYS A 14 -25.41 9.86 -40.12
N GLN A 15 -25.18 8.60 -39.71
CA GLN A 15 -25.83 7.44 -40.36
C GLN A 15 -26.79 6.59 -39.51
N CYS A 16 -26.88 6.76 -38.19
CA CYS A 16 -27.84 5.99 -37.40
C CYS A 16 -28.67 6.89 -36.48
N ARG A 17 -29.77 7.42 -37.03
CA ARG A 17 -30.82 8.09 -36.26
C ARG A 17 -31.93 7.08 -35.99
N VAL A 18 -31.88 6.39 -34.86
CA VAL A 18 -32.99 5.60 -34.33
C VAL A 18 -33.81 6.52 -33.42
N GLY A 19 -35.07 6.76 -33.77
CA GLY A 19 -36.01 7.53 -32.95
C GLY A 19 -36.48 6.77 -31.70
N PRO A 20 -36.96 7.47 -30.65
CA PRO A 20 -37.30 6.84 -29.39
C PRO A 20 -38.70 6.19 -29.43
N VAL A 21 -38.77 4.90 -29.09
CA VAL A 21 -40.03 4.21 -28.76
C VAL A 21 -40.28 4.40 -27.28
N ALA A 22 -41.26 5.24 -26.95
CA ALA A 22 -41.73 5.46 -25.61
C ALA A 22 -42.65 4.31 -25.14
N THR A 23 -42.36 3.86 -23.94
CA THR A 23 -43.15 2.99 -23.05
C THR A 23 -44.64 3.35 -22.96
N MET A 24 -45.53 2.35 -22.98
CA MET A 24 -46.71 2.31 -22.09
C MET A 24 -47.35 0.92 -22.04
N ILE A 25 -47.36 0.33 -20.85
CA ILE A 25 -48.07 -0.88 -20.45
C ILE A 25 -49.35 -0.45 -19.69
N GLY A 26 -50.49 -1.06 -20.01
CA GLY A 26 -51.47 -1.46 -18.97
C GLY A 26 -52.86 -0.82 -18.94
N ARG A 27 -53.87 -1.66 -19.27
CA ARG A 27 -55.22 -1.82 -18.67
C ARG A 27 -56.21 -0.63 -18.69
N SER A 28 -57.40 -0.85 -19.24
CA SER A 28 -58.67 -1.01 -18.47
C SER A 28 -59.89 -1.27 -19.36
N VAL A 29 -60.78 -2.10 -18.82
CA VAL A 29 -62.07 -2.59 -19.35
C VAL A 29 -63.20 -1.60 -18.99
N PHE A 30 -64.36 -1.73 -19.66
CA PHE A 30 -65.70 -1.11 -19.43
C PHE A 30 -65.97 0.27 -20.09
N LEU A 31 -66.81 0.30 -21.14
CA LEU A 31 -68.18 0.85 -21.05
C LEU A 31 -69.00 0.56 -22.31
N CYS A 32 -70.28 0.24 -22.08
CA CYS A 32 -71.31 -0.11 -23.04
C CYS A 32 -72.00 1.11 -23.70
N LEU A 33 -72.63 0.81 -24.84
CA LEU A 33 -73.93 1.29 -25.36
C LEU A 33 -74.08 2.69 -26.01
N ALA A 34 -74.83 2.63 -27.14
CA ALA A 34 -75.66 3.66 -27.79
C ALA A 34 -74.94 4.76 -28.61
N LEU A 35 -75.37 5.19 -29.81
CA LEU A 35 -76.53 4.90 -30.68
C LEU A 35 -76.27 5.61 -32.05
N VAL A 36 -76.78 5.00 -33.14
CA VAL A 36 -77.41 5.65 -34.33
C VAL A 36 -76.55 6.25 -35.46
N ASN A 37 -76.67 5.61 -36.63
CA ASN A 37 -76.92 6.16 -37.99
C ASN A 37 -76.86 4.97 -38.97
N LEU A 38 -77.95 4.28 -39.33
CA LEU A 38 -79.07 4.65 -40.21
C LEU A 38 -78.66 5.43 -41.47
N SER A 39 -78.26 4.72 -42.53
CA SER A 39 -78.89 4.84 -43.87
C SER A 39 -78.47 3.68 -44.78
N LEU A 40 -79.47 2.93 -45.23
CA LEU A 40 -79.43 1.93 -46.30
C LEU A 40 -80.34 2.47 -47.41
N LEU A 41 -79.92 2.44 -48.68
CA LEU A 41 -80.65 1.88 -49.84
C LEU A 41 -80.18 2.41 -51.21
N GLY A 42 -80.14 1.47 -52.18
CA GLY A 42 -80.04 1.67 -53.64
C GLY A 42 -78.63 1.43 -54.19
N VAL A 43 -78.16 0.22 -54.48
CA VAL A 43 -78.49 -0.66 -55.62
C VAL A 43 -78.68 0.09 -56.94
N ASP A 44 -77.61 0.13 -57.74
CA ASP A 44 -77.66 -0.35 -59.12
C ASP A 44 -76.31 -0.96 -59.49
N ALA A 45 -76.33 -2.28 -59.67
CA ALA A 45 -75.22 -3.04 -60.19
C ALA A 45 -75.13 -2.78 -61.70
N VAL A 46 -74.35 -1.78 -62.11
CA VAL A 46 -73.83 -1.74 -63.47
C VAL A 46 -72.75 -2.82 -63.57
N GLN A 47 -73.15 -3.97 -64.09
CA GLN A 47 -72.26 -5.02 -64.55
C GLN A 47 -71.34 -4.47 -65.65
N VAL A 48 -70.16 -3.98 -65.25
CA VAL A 48 -69.02 -4.02 -66.15
C VAL A 48 -68.64 -5.48 -66.29
N ARG A 49 -69.02 -6.08 -67.43
CA ARG A 49 -68.48 -7.35 -67.91
C ARG A 49 -66.96 -7.24 -68.00
N ASN A 50 -66.27 -7.50 -66.90
CA ASN A 50 -64.87 -7.87 -66.93
C ASN A 50 -64.80 -9.29 -67.49
N ARG A 51 -64.79 -9.43 -68.82
CA ARG A 51 -64.30 -10.64 -69.51
C ARG A 51 -62.78 -10.74 -69.30
N VAL A 52 -62.35 -10.85 -68.05
CA VAL A 52 -60.99 -11.28 -67.74
C VAL A 52 -61.05 -12.79 -67.68
N ASN A 53 -60.37 -13.45 -68.61
CA ASN A 53 -60.20 -14.90 -68.61
C ASN A 53 -59.70 -15.33 -67.20
N PRO A 54 -60.36 -16.28 -66.51
CA PRO A 54 -59.99 -16.72 -65.15
C PRO A 54 -58.49 -17.03 -64.99
N ILE A 55 -57.84 -17.52 -66.04
CA ILE A 55 -56.40 -17.81 -66.06
C ILE A 55 -55.54 -16.55 -65.95
N ARG A 56 -55.95 -15.44 -66.56
CA ARG A 56 -55.23 -14.16 -66.38
C ARG A 56 -55.22 -13.72 -64.93
N ARG A 57 -56.30 -13.96 -64.17
CA ARG A 57 -56.32 -13.63 -62.73
C ARG A 57 -55.34 -14.48 -61.94
N VAL A 58 -55.22 -15.78 -62.27
CA VAL A 58 -54.25 -16.69 -61.63
C VAL A 58 -52.82 -16.30 -61.99
N VAL A 59 -52.53 -15.99 -63.27
CA VAL A 59 -51.22 -15.51 -63.70
C VAL A 59 -50.84 -14.19 -63.02
N THR A 60 -51.76 -13.22 -62.91
CA THR A 60 -51.51 -11.98 -62.18
C THR A 60 -51.26 -12.23 -60.70
N LEU A 61 -52.01 -13.14 -60.07
CA LEU A 61 -51.77 -13.54 -58.67
C LEU A 61 -50.37 -14.14 -58.48
N LEU A 62 -49.95 -15.06 -59.36
CA LEU A 62 -48.61 -15.68 -59.31
C LEU A 62 -47.49 -14.66 -59.55
N GLN A 63 -47.69 -13.70 -60.46
CA GLN A 63 -46.76 -12.58 -60.68
C GLN A 63 -46.64 -11.67 -59.44
N ASP A 64 -47.76 -11.39 -58.76
CA ASP A 64 -47.77 -10.60 -57.53
C ASP A 64 -47.14 -11.37 -56.36
N MET A 65 -47.33 -12.70 -56.29
CA MET A 65 -46.62 -13.56 -55.34
C MET A 65 -45.12 -13.55 -55.58
N ALA A 66 -44.67 -13.72 -56.83
CA ALA A 66 -43.24 -13.64 -57.18
C ALA A 66 -42.62 -12.28 -56.80
N LYS A 67 -43.36 -11.18 -57.02
CA LYS A 67 -42.93 -9.84 -56.59
C LYS A 67 -42.83 -9.73 -55.07
N LYS A 68 -43.83 -10.20 -54.32
CA LYS A 68 -43.81 -10.18 -52.85
C LYS A 68 -42.65 -10.98 -52.29
N ILE A 69 -42.44 -12.20 -52.79
CA ILE A 69 -41.32 -13.07 -52.38
C ILE A 69 -39.97 -12.40 -52.67
N SER A 70 -39.83 -11.68 -53.80
CA SER A 70 -38.62 -10.92 -54.11
C SER A 70 -38.41 -9.72 -53.18
N GLU A 71 -39.47 -8.99 -52.83
CA GLU A 71 -39.42 -7.85 -51.93
C GLU A 71 -39.07 -8.28 -50.49
N GLU A 72 -39.73 -9.33 -49.99
CA GLU A 72 -39.43 -9.98 -48.71
C GLU A 72 -37.98 -10.50 -48.70
N GLY A 73 -37.48 -11.00 -49.83
CA GLY A 73 -36.10 -11.42 -49.99
C GLY A 73 -35.07 -10.32 -49.79
N LYS A 74 -35.32 -9.12 -50.34
CA LYS A 74 -34.44 -7.96 -50.15
C LYS A 74 -34.47 -7.45 -48.71
N GLN A 75 -35.65 -7.43 -48.09
CA GLN A 75 -35.79 -7.02 -46.69
C GLN A 75 -35.04 -7.95 -45.75
N GLU A 76 -35.18 -9.27 -45.94
CA GLU A 76 -34.42 -10.22 -45.13
C GLU A 76 -32.91 -10.16 -45.39
N GLU A 77 -32.49 -9.86 -46.63
CA GLU A 77 -31.06 -9.70 -46.96
C GLU A 77 -30.46 -8.51 -46.22
N GLU A 78 -31.18 -7.39 -46.14
CA GLU A 78 -30.75 -6.22 -45.37
C GLU A 78 -30.68 -6.54 -43.87
N LEU A 79 -31.69 -7.22 -43.32
CA LEU A 79 -31.70 -7.66 -41.92
C LEU A 79 -30.53 -8.61 -41.64
N TYR A 80 -30.23 -9.53 -42.56
CA TYR A 80 -29.10 -10.46 -42.43
C TYR A 80 -27.76 -9.73 -42.47
N LYS A 81 -27.56 -8.77 -43.39
CA LYS A 81 -26.34 -7.94 -43.43
C LYS A 81 -26.12 -7.19 -42.11
N ASN A 82 -27.19 -6.65 -41.53
CA ASN A 82 -27.12 -5.98 -40.22
C ASN A 82 -26.75 -6.96 -39.12
N PHE A 83 -27.32 -8.17 -39.13
CA PHE A 83 -26.99 -9.23 -38.18
C PHE A 83 -25.54 -9.73 -38.33
N GLU A 84 -25.06 -9.94 -39.56
CA GLU A 84 -23.67 -10.32 -39.85
C GLU A 84 -22.70 -9.24 -39.33
N CYS A 85 -23.03 -7.96 -39.55
CA CYS A 85 -22.25 -6.85 -39.03
C CYS A 85 -22.16 -6.91 -37.50
N TYR A 86 -23.30 -7.08 -36.81
CA TYR A 86 -23.36 -7.24 -35.35
C TYR A 86 -22.52 -8.43 -34.86
N CYS A 87 -22.64 -9.58 -35.53
CA CYS A 87 -21.86 -10.76 -35.23
C CYS A 87 -20.35 -10.49 -35.34
N ARG A 88 -19.91 -9.83 -36.43
CA ARG A 88 -18.51 -9.55 -36.67
C ARG A 88 -17.94 -8.52 -35.68
N THR A 89 -18.67 -7.43 -35.41
CA THR A 89 -18.21 -6.38 -34.49
C THR A 89 -18.14 -6.89 -33.07
N THR A 90 -19.22 -7.50 -32.59
CA THR A 90 -19.30 -7.99 -31.20
C THR A 90 -18.34 -9.14 -30.95
N SER A 91 -18.16 -10.05 -31.92
CA SER A 91 -17.15 -11.12 -31.78
C SER A 91 -15.73 -10.56 -31.69
N LYS A 92 -15.43 -9.49 -32.45
CA LYS A 92 -14.12 -8.84 -32.39
C LYS A 92 -13.91 -8.13 -31.05
N GLU A 93 -14.90 -7.39 -30.57
CA GLU A 93 -14.85 -6.72 -29.26
C GLU A 93 -14.68 -7.73 -28.11
N LEU A 94 -15.47 -8.81 -28.11
CA LEU A 94 -15.34 -9.86 -27.10
C LEU A 94 -13.98 -10.54 -27.13
N LYS A 95 -13.43 -10.81 -28.32
CA LYS A 95 -12.09 -11.37 -28.43
C LYS A 95 -11.04 -10.44 -27.82
N THR A 96 -11.09 -9.15 -28.12
CA THR A 96 -10.20 -8.15 -27.52
C THR A 96 -10.37 -8.10 -26.00
N ASN A 97 -11.60 -8.07 -25.49
CA ASN A 97 -11.86 -8.06 -24.05
C ASN A 97 -11.30 -9.31 -23.35
N VAL A 98 -11.41 -10.48 -23.98
CA VAL A 98 -10.84 -11.73 -23.46
C VAL A 98 -9.31 -11.68 -23.40
N GLU A 99 -8.66 -11.19 -24.46
CA GLU A 99 -7.20 -11.05 -24.52
C GLU A 99 -6.69 -10.03 -23.50
N GLU A 100 -7.33 -8.86 -23.41
CA GLU A 100 -6.99 -7.81 -22.43
C GLU A 100 -7.26 -8.28 -21.00
N GLY A 101 -8.37 -8.96 -20.75
CA GLY A 101 -8.70 -9.53 -19.44
C GLY A 101 -7.68 -10.57 -18.98
N ALA A 102 -7.26 -11.47 -19.86
CA ALA A 102 -6.21 -12.45 -19.57
C ALA A 102 -4.85 -11.80 -19.28
N ALA A 103 -4.49 -10.75 -20.03
CA ALA A 103 -3.29 -9.97 -19.77
C ALA A 103 -3.35 -9.26 -18.41
N ARG A 104 -4.48 -8.62 -18.08
CA ARG A 104 -4.70 -7.97 -16.77
C ARG A 104 -4.64 -8.94 -15.61
N ILE A 105 -5.17 -10.16 -15.76
CA ILE A 105 -5.05 -11.22 -14.74
C ILE A 105 -3.59 -11.53 -14.47
N THR A 106 -2.78 -11.69 -15.51
CA THR A 106 -1.35 -12.04 -15.39
C THR A 106 -0.56 -10.90 -14.73
N ASP A 107 -0.77 -9.66 -15.16
CA ASP A 107 -0.15 -8.47 -14.57
C ASP A 107 -0.55 -8.28 -13.10
N THR A 108 -1.85 -8.35 -12.79
CA THR A 108 -2.35 -8.18 -11.41
C THR A 108 -1.84 -9.28 -10.49
N THR A 109 -1.77 -10.53 -10.97
CA THR A 109 -1.20 -11.65 -10.19
C THR A 109 0.28 -11.41 -9.89
N SER A 110 1.05 -10.96 -10.88
CA SER A 110 2.49 -10.65 -10.69
C SER A 110 2.71 -9.52 -9.69
N LYS A 111 1.86 -8.49 -9.71
CA LYS A 111 1.88 -7.39 -8.73
C LYS A 111 1.55 -7.87 -7.32
N ILE A 112 0.58 -8.77 -7.18
CA ILE A 112 0.24 -9.39 -5.90
C ILE A 112 1.44 -10.16 -5.34
N GLU A 113 2.09 -11.01 -6.13
CA GLU A 113 3.26 -11.78 -5.68
C GLU A 113 4.43 -10.86 -5.26
N ALA A 114 4.70 -9.80 -6.02
CA ALA A 114 5.70 -8.79 -5.67
C ALA A 114 5.35 -8.03 -4.36
N GLY A 115 4.06 -7.71 -4.18
CA GLY A 115 3.54 -7.08 -2.96
C GLY A 115 3.64 -7.99 -1.73
N GLU A 116 3.40 -9.29 -1.89
CA GLU A 116 3.58 -10.26 -0.80
C GLU A 116 5.05 -10.39 -0.39
N GLY A 117 5.97 -10.44 -1.35
CA GLY A 117 7.40 -10.44 -1.08
C GLY A 117 7.87 -9.20 -0.31
N THR A 118 7.42 -8.01 -0.74
CA THR A 118 7.73 -6.75 -0.05
C THR A 118 7.09 -6.66 1.35
N LEU A 119 5.90 -7.22 1.57
CA LEU A 119 5.29 -7.33 2.90
C LEU A 119 6.13 -8.19 3.86
N VAL A 120 6.68 -9.31 3.38
CA VAL A 120 7.58 -10.18 4.18
C VAL A 120 8.86 -9.45 4.55
N GLU A 121 9.44 -8.72 3.60
CA GLU A 121 10.64 -7.92 3.82
C GLU A 121 10.38 -6.80 4.85
N LEU A 122 9.29 -6.04 4.70
CA LEU A 122 8.91 -5.00 5.66
C LEU A 122 8.70 -5.57 7.07
N LYS A 123 8.02 -6.72 7.21
CA LYS A 123 7.84 -7.38 8.52
C LYS A 123 9.17 -7.75 9.16
N THR A 124 10.10 -8.30 8.39
CA THR A 124 11.44 -8.68 8.86
C THR A 124 12.22 -7.46 9.30
N GLN A 125 12.23 -6.41 8.49
CA GLN A 125 12.92 -5.16 8.80
C GLN A 125 12.33 -4.46 10.03
N ILE A 126 11.01 -4.46 10.21
CA ILE A 126 10.35 -3.90 11.40
C ILE A 126 10.79 -4.66 12.65
N LYS A 127 10.88 -6.00 12.58
CA LYS A 127 11.35 -6.83 13.70
C LYS A 127 12.79 -6.46 14.08
N VAL A 128 13.71 -6.45 13.12
CA VAL A 128 15.12 -6.09 13.35
C VAL A 128 15.24 -4.68 13.95
N SER A 129 14.54 -3.69 13.38
CA SER A 129 14.58 -2.31 13.91
C SER A 129 14.01 -2.21 15.34
N ARG A 130 13.03 -3.04 15.72
CA ARG A 130 12.51 -3.11 17.08
C ARG A 130 13.52 -3.70 18.05
N GLU A 131 14.22 -4.75 17.65
CA GLU A 131 15.29 -5.39 18.43
C GLU A 131 16.44 -4.40 18.66
N SER A 132 16.98 -3.76 17.61
CA SER A 132 18.03 -2.75 17.75
C SER A 132 17.60 -1.57 18.64
N ARG A 133 16.32 -1.17 18.58
CA ARG A 133 15.80 -0.10 19.45
C ARG A 133 15.75 -0.55 20.92
N ALA A 134 15.41 -1.80 21.17
CA ALA A 134 15.40 -2.35 22.53
C ALA A 134 16.83 -2.41 23.10
N GLU A 135 17.78 -2.93 22.33
CA GLU A 135 19.20 -2.96 22.70
C GLU A 135 19.76 -1.55 22.97
N ALA A 136 19.44 -0.57 22.12
CA ALA A 136 19.86 0.82 22.33
C ALA A 136 19.28 1.44 23.62
N LYS A 137 18.03 1.11 23.98
CA LYS A 137 17.41 1.55 25.23
C LYS A 137 18.03 0.88 26.45
N GLU A 138 18.35 -0.41 26.35
CA GLU A 138 19.03 -1.13 27.43
C GLU A 138 20.44 -0.59 27.65
N ALA A 139 21.18 -0.32 26.57
CA ALA A 139 22.50 0.31 26.64
C ALA A 139 22.45 1.70 27.30
N LEU A 140 21.41 2.50 27.01
CA LEU A 140 21.18 3.78 27.71
C LEU A 140 20.97 3.59 29.21
N ALA A 141 20.07 2.69 29.60
CA ALA A 141 19.79 2.44 31.02
C ALA A 141 21.03 1.91 31.76
N SER A 142 21.80 1.01 31.14
CA SER A 142 23.06 0.52 31.71
C SER A 142 24.09 1.65 31.84
N ALA A 143 24.21 2.52 30.84
CA ALA A 143 25.14 3.65 30.89
C ALA A 143 24.74 4.65 32.00
N GLU A 144 23.45 4.94 32.15
CA GLU A 144 22.94 5.81 33.23
C GLU A 144 23.20 5.21 34.62
N ALA A 145 23.01 3.90 34.80
CA ALA A 145 23.27 3.21 36.06
C ALA A 145 24.77 3.22 36.42
N LEU A 146 25.64 2.95 35.45
CA LEU A 146 27.09 3.03 35.63
C LEU A 146 27.54 4.45 35.95
N ASN A 147 26.95 5.45 35.29
CA ASN A 147 27.23 6.86 35.55
C ASN A 147 26.83 7.27 36.97
N ALA A 148 25.66 6.85 37.45
CA ALA A 148 25.24 7.14 38.83
C ALA A 148 26.21 6.53 39.86
N LYS A 149 26.68 5.30 39.62
CA LYS A 149 27.67 4.65 40.48
C LYS A 149 29.02 5.36 40.45
N ALA A 150 29.49 5.76 39.27
CA ALA A 150 30.75 6.48 39.10
C ALA A 150 30.71 7.87 39.75
N ALA A 151 29.63 8.63 39.56
CA ALA A 151 29.43 9.93 40.19
C ALA A 151 29.42 9.82 41.72
N SER A 152 28.70 8.85 42.29
CA SER A 152 28.71 8.61 43.73
C SER A 152 30.09 8.19 44.26
N GLY A 153 30.87 7.43 43.49
CA GLY A 153 32.24 7.07 43.84
C GLY A 153 33.17 8.28 43.87
N PHE A 154 33.08 9.13 42.85
CA PHE A 154 33.81 10.40 42.78
C PHE A 154 33.43 11.36 43.92
N ASP A 155 32.14 11.50 44.24
CA ASP A 155 31.69 12.37 45.32
C ASP A 155 32.26 11.93 46.69
N ALA A 156 32.33 10.61 46.94
CA ALA A 156 32.96 10.06 48.15
C ALA A 156 34.48 10.31 48.17
N GLU A 157 35.18 9.97 47.09
CA GLU A 157 36.63 10.12 46.99
C GLU A 157 37.08 11.58 47.07
N SER A 158 36.42 12.47 46.32
CA SER A 158 36.73 13.90 46.32
C SER A 158 36.44 14.56 47.67
N SER A 159 35.37 14.14 48.36
CA SER A 159 35.05 14.62 49.71
C SER A 159 36.10 14.17 50.74
N ASP A 160 36.52 12.90 50.68
CA ASP A 160 37.56 12.35 51.56
C ASP A 160 38.91 13.06 51.32
N LEU A 161 39.31 13.25 50.06
CA LEU A 161 40.51 13.99 49.70
C LEU A 161 40.46 15.44 50.22
N ALA A 162 39.34 16.15 50.03
CA ALA A 162 39.17 17.52 50.52
C ALA A 162 39.25 17.61 52.05
N ALA A 163 38.61 16.68 52.76
CA ALA A 163 38.67 16.62 54.23
C ALA A 163 40.10 16.35 54.74
N ASN A 164 40.83 15.45 54.06
CA ASN A 164 42.21 15.15 54.38
C ASN A 164 43.15 16.35 54.12
N ILE A 165 42.95 17.08 53.01
CA ILE A 165 43.71 18.30 52.69
C ILE A 165 43.47 19.40 53.74
N ASP A 166 42.23 19.60 54.22
CA ASP A 166 41.91 20.56 55.28
C ASP A 166 42.60 20.17 56.60
N ALA A 167 42.54 18.89 56.97
CA ALA A 167 43.21 18.37 58.16
C ALA A 167 44.73 18.58 58.10
N LEU A 168 45.37 18.28 56.96
CA LEU A 168 46.80 18.53 56.75
C LEU A 168 47.12 20.03 56.79
N THR A 169 46.26 20.89 56.24
CA THR A 169 46.46 22.34 56.28
C THR A 169 46.43 22.88 57.71
N ARG A 170 45.48 22.42 58.53
CA ARG A 170 45.41 22.78 59.95
C ARG A 170 46.60 22.25 60.75
N ALA A 171 47.07 21.04 60.43
CA ALA A 171 48.25 20.44 61.03
C ALA A 171 49.51 21.25 60.78
N ILE A 172 49.77 21.57 59.51
CA ILE A 172 50.92 22.37 59.09
C ILE A 172 50.89 23.73 59.81
N ALA A 173 49.74 24.41 59.82
CA ALA A 173 49.61 25.72 60.46
C ALA A 173 49.81 25.68 61.99
N ALA A 174 49.38 24.61 62.67
CA ALA A 174 49.60 24.44 64.10
C ALA A 174 51.09 24.20 64.42
N LEU A 175 51.76 23.35 63.64
CA LEU A 175 53.19 23.06 63.79
C LEU A 175 54.06 24.29 63.48
N GLU A 176 53.71 25.08 62.47
CA GLU A 176 54.41 26.34 62.12
C GLU A 176 54.28 27.41 63.24
N LYS A 177 53.18 27.39 64.00
CA LYS A 177 52.98 28.26 65.18
C LYS A 177 53.67 27.74 66.45
N GLY A 178 54.42 26.63 66.36
CA GLY A 178 55.11 26.03 67.49
C GLY A 178 54.23 25.20 68.42
N VAL A 179 53.01 24.84 68.00
CA VAL A 179 52.14 23.92 68.76
C VAL A 179 52.68 22.51 68.55
N ALA A 180 53.55 22.06 69.46
CA ALA A 180 54.18 20.74 69.44
C ALA A 180 53.90 19.94 70.73
N GLY A 181 54.12 18.63 70.70
CA GLY A 181 53.98 17.76 71.88
C GLY A 181 52.54 17.40 72.22
N SER A 182 52.27 17.14 73.50
CA SER A 182 51.00 16.55 74.00
C SER A 182 49.74 17.33 73.62
N SER A 183 49.80 18.66 73.46
CA SER A 183 48.66 19.47 73.01
C SER A 183 48.28 19.22 71.54
N PHE A 184 49.27 19.03 70.66
CA PHE A 184 49.04 18.67 69.26
C PHE A 184 48.52 17.22 69.14
N LEU A 185 49.11 16.30 69.91
CA LEU A 185 48.74 14.87 69.89
C LEU A 185 47.34 14.61 70.47
N GLN A 186 46.89 15.41 71.43
CA GLN A 186 45.54 15.34 71.99
C GLN A 186 44.50 16.10 71.15
N SER A 187 44.92 16.88 70.16
CA SER A 187 44.01 17.56 69.25
C SER A 187 43.41 16.59 68.22
N GLY A 188 42.22 16.90 67.70
CA GLY A 188 41.62 16.17 66.58
C GLY A 188 42.45 16.19 65.29
N VAL A 189 43.50 17.04 65.24
CA VAL A 189 44.42 17.14 64.10
C VAL A 189 45.45 16.01 64.12
N GLY A 190 45.97 15.62 65.29
CA GLY A 190 46.92 14.51 65.42
C GLY A 190 46.31 13.14 65.06
N SER A 191 45.03 12.93 65.39
CA SER A 191 44.29 11.72 65.02
C SER A 191 43.96 11.68 63.52
N ALA A 192 43.64 12.82 62.91
CA ALA A 192 43.42 12.93 61.46
C ALA A 192 44.69 12.61 60.66
N ILE A 193 45.85 13.13 61.05
CA ILE A 193 47.14 12.80 60.40
C ILE A 193 47.47 11.32 60.55
N ARG A 194 47.22 10.73 61.73
CA ARG A 194 47.42 9.28 61.92
C ARG A 194 46.58 8.46 60.95
N LYS A 195 45.32 8.86 60.74
CA LYS A 195 44.43 8.21 59.78
C LYS A 195 44.95 8.35 58.35
N VAL A 196 45.31 9.57 57.93
CA VAL A 196 45.87 9.86 56.59
C VAL A 196 47.19 9.11 56.35
N ALA A 197 48.09 9.09 57.33
CA ALA A 197 49.36 8.38 57.25
C ALA A 197 49.19 6.86 57.16
N MET A 198 48.09 6.31 57.70
CA MET A 198 47.76 4.89 57.59
C MET A 198 47.03 4.55 56.29
N SER A 199 46.14 5.43 55.81
CA SER A 199 45.28 5.18 54.64
C SER A 199 45.86 5.61 53.30
N SER A 200 46.83 6.54 53.29
CA SER A 200 47.45 7.02 52.05
C SER A 200 48.50 6.02 51.57
N ASN A 201 48.39 5.56 50.32
CA ASN A 201 49.42 4.73 49.68
C ASN A 201 50.61 5.56 49.13
N ARG A 202 50.57 6.89 49.30
CA ARG A 202 51.52 7.85 48.72
C ARG A 202 52.56 8.38 49.72
N VAL A 203 52.41 8.01 50.99
CA VAL A 203 53.42 8.24 52.02
C VAL A 203 54.44 7.11 51.90
N SER A 204 55.72 7.46 51.68
CA SER A 204 56.80 6.46 51.67
C SER A 204 56.84 5.73 53.01
N ASP A 205 57.32 4.49 53.03
CA ASP A 205 57.39 3.72 54.28
C ASP A 205 58.25 4.43 55.34
N ASP A 206 59.29 5.14 54.89
CA ASP A 206 60.16 5.96 55.73
C ASP A 206 59.45 7.19 56.30
N ASP A 207 58.69 7.93 55.47
CA ASP A 207 57.89 9.08 55.91
C ASP A 207 56.76 8.65 56.85
N ARG A 208 56.17 7.48 56.60
CA ARG A 208 55.11 6.88 57.42
C ARG A 208 55.67 6.51 58.80
N SER A 209 56.81 5.85 58.82
CA SER A 209 57.53 5.52 60.06
C SER A 209 57.87 6.78 60.86
N THR A 210 58.36 7.83 60.19
CA THR A 210 58.72 9.11 60.79
C THR A 210 57.49 9.88 61.33
N LEU A 211 56.38 9.87 60.60
CA LEU A 211 55.11 10.46 61.07
C LEU A 211 54.51 9.68 62.24
N LEU A 212 54.53 8.35 62.19
CA LEU A 212 53.98 7.52 63.26
C LEU A 212 54.81 7.56 64.54
N SER A 213 56.15 7.63 64.43
CA SER A 213 57.03 7.81 65.59
C SER A 213 56.78 9.16 66.27
N PHE A 214 56.68 10.25 65.50
CA PHE A 214 56.26 11.56 65.99
C PHE A 214 54.89 11.53 66.68
N LEU A 215 53.90 10.87 66.08
CA LEU A 215 52.53 10.77 66.60
C LEU A 215 52.38 9.87 67.83
N SER A 216 53.33 8.96 68.08
CA SER A 216 53.33 8.09 69.27
C SER A 216 53.89 8.78 70.53
N GLY A 217 54.33 10.03 70.44
CA GLY A 217 54.94 10.76 71.56
C GLY A 217 56.30 10.18 71.96
N GLY A 218 56.98 9.51 71.03
CA GLY A 218 58.22 8.78 71.26
C GLY A 218 59.39 9.70 71.61
N ASN A 219 59.60 9.91 72.91
CA ASN A 219 60.84 10.43 73.49
C ASN A 219 61.70 9.27 74.02
N SER A 220 61.81 8.18 73.26
CA SER A 220 62.62 7.01 73.63
C SER A 220 63.88 6.95 72.77
N GLN A 221 64.99 7.43 73.35
CA GLN A 221 66.37 7.17 72.91
C GLN A 221 66.78 7.79 71.55
N GLY A 222 67.10 9.10 71.56
CA GLY A 222 68.18 9.65 70.73
C GLY A 222 67.85 10.43 69.47
N TYR A 223 66.66 10.27 68.85
CA TYR A 223 66.28 11.04 67.66
C TYR A 223 64.84 11.54 67.78
N ALA A 224 64.68 12.81 68.17
CA ALA A 224 63.41 13.52 68.03
C ALA A 224 63.47 14.29 66.70
N PRO A 225 62.66 13.91 65.68
CA PRO A 225 62.66 14.63 64.41
C PRO A 225 62.36 16.11 64.66
N GLN A 226 63.20 17.00 64.11
CA GLN A 226 62.95 18.44 64.21
C GLN A 226 61.58 18.73 63.58
N SER A 227 60.78 19.60 64.21
CA SER A 227 59.44 19.96 63.74
C SER A 227 59.41 20.40 62.26
N GLY A 228 60.52 20.94 61.73
CA GLY A 228 60.70 21.30 60.32
C GLY A 228 60.67 20.11 59.34
N GLU A 229 61.22 18.95 59.71
CA GLU A 229 61.22 17.74 58.88
C GLU A 229 59.79 17.19 58.73
N ILE A 230 59.04 17.11 59.84
CA ILE A 230 57.63 16.71 59.85
C ILE A 230 56.76 17.68 59.04
N ILE A 231 56.99 18.99 59.15
CA ILE A 231 56.29 20.00 58.34
C ILE A 231 56.57 19.77 56.85
N GLY A 232 57.81 19.44 56.47
CA GLY A 232 58.17 19.12 55.09
C GLY A 232 57.39 17.92 54.54
N ILE A 233 57.36 16.81 55.29
CA ILE A 233 56.61 15.60 54.92
C ILE A 233 55.11 15.92 54.78
N LEU A 234 54.52 16.65 55.74
CA LEU A 234 53.09 17.01 55.69
C LEU A 234 52.75 17.94 54.52
N LYS A 235 53.65 18.87 54.16
CA LYS A 235 53.50 19.73 52.98
C LYS A 235 53.53 18.91 51.70
N GLN A 236 54.52 18.04 51.54
CA GLN A 236 54.61 17.16 50.36
C GLN A 236 53.38 16.26 50.24
N LEU A 237 52.90 15.71 51.34
CA LEU A 237 51.69 14.89 51.37
C LEU A 237 50.44 15.70 50.99
N LYS A 238 50.31 16.92 51.51
CA LYS A 238 49.22 17.83 51.13
C LYS A 238 49.26 18.16 49.63
N ASP A 239 50.44 18.45 49.10
CA ASP A 239 50.61 18.79 47.68
C ASP A 239 50.25 17.59 46.79
N SER A 240 50.68 16.39 47.16
CA SER A 240 50.28 15.15 46.46
C SER A 240 48.77 14.93 46.49
N MET A 241 48.11 15.07 47.65
CA MET A 241 46.65 14.88 47.74
C MET A 241 45.89 15.98 46.99
N SER A 242 46.44 17.19 46.93
CA SER A 242 45.86 18.29 46.15
C SER A 242 45.96 18.03 44.64
N ALA A 243 47.08 17.44 44.19
CA ALA A 243 47.23 16.97 42.82
C ALA A 243 46.24 15.84 42.50
N ASP A 244 46.08 14.87 43.40
CA ASP A 244 45.12 13.77 43.24
C ASP A 244 43.67 14.28 43.13
N LEU A 245 43.29 15.25 43.97
CA LEU A 245 41.96 15.86 43.89
C LEU A 245 41.75 16.59 42.55
N ALA A 246 42.77 17.31 42.06
CA ALA A 246 42.71 17.99 40.76
C ALA A 246 42.62 16.99 39.60
N ASP A 247 43.39 15.90 39.65
CA ASP A 247 43.35 14.83 38.65
C ASP A 247 42.00 14.10 38.66
N ALA A 248 41.46 13.77 39.84
CA ALA A 248 40.13 13.18 39.99
C ALA A 248 39.04 14.10 39.44
N GLN A 249 39.10 15.41 39.74
CA GLN A 249 38.16 16.40 39.21
C GLN A 249 38.22 16.50 37.68
N LYS A 250 39.43 16.47 37.11
CA LYS A 250 39.63 16.47 35.66
C LYS A 250 39.08 15.20 35.02
N ALA A 251 39.41 14.03 35.57
CA ALA A 251 38.91 12.75 35.09
C ALA A 251 37.38 12.67 35.16
N GLU A 252 36.77 13.19 36.23
CA GLU A 252 35.31 13.25 36.37
C GLU A 252 34.67 14.19 35.32
N ALA A 253 35.30 15.33 35.04
CA ALA A 253 34.81 16.24 34.01
C ALA A 253 34.84 15.61 32.62
N GLU A 254 35.94 14.92 32.27
CA GLU A 254 36.08 14.15 31.02
C GLU A 254 35.04 13.03 30.95
N ARG A 255 34.89 12.24 32.01
CA ARG A 255 33.90 11.16 32.11
C ARG A 255 32.46 11.67 31.94
N LYS A 256 32.11 12.82 32.55
CA LYS A 256 30.78 13.45 32.37
C LYS A 256 30.56 13.90 30.92
N ALA A 257 31.58 14.44 30.27
CA ALA A 257 31.50 14.84 28.87
C ALA A 257 31.28 13.63 27.94
N ASP A 258 32.06 12.56 28.12
CA ASP A 258 31.93 11.33 27.34
C ASP A 258 30.56 10.68 27.54
N GLN A 259 30.07 10.66 28.78
CA GLN A 259 28.73 10.14 29.08
C GLN A 259 27.63 10.96 28.41
N ALA A 260 27.73 12.30 28.45
CA ALA A 260 26.75 13.17 27.79
C ALA A 260 26.74 12.93 26.27
N ALA A 261 27.92 12.72 25.66
CA ALA A 261 28.03 12.36 24.25
C ALA A 261 27.40 11.00 23.94
N LEU A 262 27.64 9.98 24.78
CA LEU A 262 27.07 8.64 24.61
C LEU A 262 25.54 8.65 24.72
N VAL A 263 24.99 9.33 25.74
CA VAL A 263 23.55 9.46 25.94
C VAL A 263 22.91 10.21 24.78
N ALA A 264 23.53 11.28 24.30
CA ALA A 264 23.04 12.02 23.14
C ALA A 264 23.06 11.16 21.86
N ALA A 265 24.13 10.41 21.62
CA ALA A 265 24.26 9.54 20.45
C ALA A 265 23.23 8.41 20.47
N LYS A 266 23.10 7.70 21.60
CA LYS A 266 22.13 6.62 21.76
C LYS A 266 20.68 7.12 21.79
N GLY A 267 20.43 8.29 22.36
CA GLY A 267 19.13 8.94 22.29
C GLY A 267 18.71 9.25 20.85
N LYS A 268 19.63 9.76 20.02
CA LYS A 268 19.40 9.94 18.58
C LYS A 268 19.14 8.62 17.87
N GLU A 269 19.92 7.58 18.16
CA GLU A 269 19.73 6.24 17.60
C GLU A 269 18.32 5.71 17.90
N VAL A 270 17.86 5.79 19.16
CA VAL A 270 16.49 5.39 19.55
C VAL A 270 15.41 6.19 18.83
N ALA A 271 15.60 7.51 18.67
CA ALA A 271 14.65 8.36 17.97
C ALA A 271 14.58 8.01 16.47
N THR A 272 15.73 7.84 15.81
CA THR A 272 15.81 7.44 14.39
C THR A 272 15.20 6.06 14.16
N LEU A 273 15.49 5.08 15.02
CA LEU A 273 14.89 3.75 14.92
C LEU A 273 13.38 3.80 15.13
N THR A 274 12.89 4.63 16.06
CA THR A 274 11.44 4.81 16.27
C THR A 274 10.76 5.38 15.04
N ALA A 275 11.29 6.47 14.47
CA ALA A 275 10.76 7.06 13.24
C ALA A 275 10.81 6.07 12.05
N THR A 276 11.87 5.27 11.97
CA THR A 276 12.00 4.23 10.94
C THR A 276 10.94 3.13 11.09
N ILE A 277 10.68 2.69 12.33
CA ILE A 277 9.64 1.69 12.61
C ILE A 277 8.26 2.25 12.23
N GLU A 278 7.95 3.49 12.60
CA GLU A 278 6.68 4.13 12.27
C GLU A 278 6.49 4.22 10.76
N LYS A 279 7.49 4.72 10.04
CA LYS A 279 7.44 4.80 8.57
C LYS A 279 7.19 3.42 7.93
N LYS A 280 7.91 2.39 8.37
CA LYS A 280 7.75 1.03 7.83
C LYS A 280 6.40 0.42 8.18
N LEU A 281 5.84 0.71 9.36
CA LEU A 281 4.50 0.27 9.73
C LEU A 281 3.43 0.93 8.86
N THR A 282 3.56 2.22 8.58
CA THR A 282 2.65 2.91 7.65
C THR A 282 2.75 2.30 6.25
N GLN A 283 3.97 2.11 5.73
CA GLN A 283 4.19 1.46 4.42
C GLN A 283 3.60 0.05 4.37
N GLN A 284 3.74 -0.72 5.45
CA GLN A 284 3.16 -2.06 5.56
C GLN A 284 1.62 -2.00 5.54
N GLY A 285 1.02 -1.02 6.22
CA GLY A 285 -0.42 -0.79 6.21
C GLY A 285 -0.95 -0.42 4.84
N ASP A 286 -0.33 0.57 4.19
CA ASP A 286 -0.71 1.07 2.87
C ASP A 286 -0.62 -0.05 1.82
N LEU A 287 0.50 -0.78 1.80
CA LEU A 287 0.68 -1.92 0.92
C LEU A 287 -0.33 -3.03 1.19
N GLY A 288 -0.68 -3.27 2.46
CA GLY A 288 -1.73 -4.22 2.83
C GLY A 288 -3.10 -3.86 2.23
N VAL A 289 -3.48 -2.58 2.26
CA VAL A 289 -4.74 -2.11 1.65
C VAL A 289 -4.70 -2.21 0.13
N GLU A 290 -3.59 -1.81 -0.49
CA GLU A 290 -3.39 -1.93 -1.94
C GLU A 290 -3.50 -3.38 -2.40
N MET A 291 -2.90 -4.31 -1.65
CA MET A 291 -2.95 -5.74 -1.93
C MET A 291 -4.37 -6.31 -1.89
N GLU A 292 -5.19 -5.92 -0.93
CA GLU A 292 -6.59 -6.36 -0.87
C GLU A 292 -7.42 -5.75 -2.01
N SER A 293 -7.15 -4.50 -2.40
CA SER A 293 -7.74 -3.89 -3.60
C SER A 293 -7.37 -4.67 -4.88
N LEU A 294 -6.09 -5.01 -5.06
CA LEU A 294 -5.62 -5.80 -6.20
C LEU A 294 -6.26 -7.19 -6.25
N LYS A 295 -6.41 -7.86 -5.10
CA LYS A 295 -7.10 -9.16 -5.02
C LYS A 295 -8.58 -9.04 -5.41
N GLY A 296 -9.25 -7.97 -4.98
CA GLY A 296 -10.63 -7.66 -5.39
C GLY A 296 -10.75 -7.48 -6.92
N ASN A 297 -9.89 -6.64 -7.49
CA ASN A 297 -9.85 -6.39 -8.93
C ASN A 297 -9.55 -7.66 -9.74
N LEU A 298 -8.66 -8.52 -9.23
CA LEU A 298 -8.36 -9.82 -9.84
C LEU A 298 -9.59 -10.72 -9.89
N ALA A 299 -10.35 -10.79 -8.80
CA ALA A 299 -11.58 -11.60 -8.72
C ALA A 299 -12.65 -11.07 -9.69
N GLU A 300 -12.86 -9.76 -9.72
CA GLU A 300 -13.80 -9.12 -10.66
C GLU A 300 -13.39 -9.36 -12.12
N THR A 301 -12.11 -9.18 -12.45
CA THR A 301 -11.58 -9.40 -13.80
C THR A 301 -11.76 -10.87 -14.23
N LYS A 302 -11.52 -11.83 -13.33
CA LYS A 302 -11.76 -13.26 -13.60
C LYS A 302 -13.24 -13.54 -13.88
N ASN A 303 -14.15 -12.93 -13.12
CA ASN A 303 -15.59 -13.09 -13.33
C ASN A 303 -16.04 -12.47 -14.66
N SER A 304 -15.57 -11.27 -14.99
CA SER A 304 -15.86 -10.62 -16.28
C SER A 304 -15.34 -11.44 -17.44
N LEU A 305 -14.10 -11.95 -17.35
CA LEU A 305 -13.50 -12.79 -18.39
C LEU A 305 -14.32 -14.06 -18.63
N ALA A 306 -14.78 -14.73 -17.57
CA ALA A 306 -15.62 -15.92 -17.70
C ALA A 306 -16.98 -15.60 -18.36
N ALA A 307 -17.58 -14.45 -18.03
CA ALA A 307 -18.81 -13.98 -18.66
C ALA A 307 -18.61 -13.66 -20.15
N ASP A 308 -17.52 -12.97 -20.51
CA ASP A 308 -17.17 -12.64 -21.89
C ASP A 308 -16.88 -13.90 -22.72
N GLN A 309 -16.17 -14.88 -22.15
CA GLN A 309 -15.95 -16.18 -22.79
C GLN A 309 -17.26 -16.93 -23.04
N ALA A 310 -18.17 -16.93 -22.08
CA ALA A 310 -19.49 -17.56 -22.24
C ALA A 310 -20.33 -16.84 -23.30
N LEU A 311 -20.29 -15.51 -23.33
CA LEU A 311 -20.99 -14.71 -24.34
C LEU A 311 -20.41 -14.92 -25.73
N ALA A 312 -19.09 -14.98 -25.86
CA ALA A 312 -18.40 -15.26 -27.12
C ALA A 312 -18.79 -16.65 -27.68
N ALA A 313 -18.85 -17.67 -26.82
CA ALA A 313 -19.31 -19.00 -27.22
C ALA A 313 -20.77 -19.00 -27.68
N LYS A 314 -21.66 -18.35 -26.92
CA LYS A 314 -23.08 -18.27 -27.27
C LYS A 314 -23.30 -17.48 -28.57
N LEU A 315 -22.59 -16.36 -28.74
CA LEU A 315 -22.64 -15.55 -29.94
C LEU A 315 -22.16 -16.35 -31.16
N GLY A 316 -21.06 -17.10 -31.02
CA GLY A 316 -20.56 -17.98 -32.09
C GLY A 316 -21.60 -18.99 -32.55
N LEU A 317 -22.32 -19.63 -31.62
CA LEU A 317 -23.40 -20.57 -31.94
C LEU A 317 -24.58 -19.87 -32.63
N SER A 318 -25.03 -18.73 -32.11
CA SER A 318 -26.16 -17.99 -32.69
C SER A 318 -25.83 -17.44 -34.08
N CYS A 319 -24.64 -16.87 -34.27
CA CYS A 319 -24.19 -16.38 -35.57
C CYS A 319 -24.04 -17.51 -36.59
N GLY A 320 -23.53 -18.68 -36.17
CA GLY A 320 -23.44 -19.87 -37.01
C GLY A 320 -24.82 -20.40 -37.43
N SER A 321 -25.74 -20.61 -36.47
CA SER A 321 -27.11 -21.08 -36.74
C SER A 321 -27.83 -20.16 -37.72
N GLN A 322 -27.79 -18.84 -37.46
CA GLN A 322 -28.50 -17.89 -38.31
C GLN A 322 -27.92 -17.78 -39.72
N SER A 323 -26.60 -17.98 -39.87
CA SER A 323 -25.95 -18.06 -41.18
C SER A 323 -26.45 -19.28 -41.95
N SER A 324 -26.51 -20.46 -41.32
CA SER A 324 -27.01 -21.68 -41.97
C SER A 324 -28.50 -21.57 -42.32
N GLU A 325 -29.33 -21.07 -41.41
CA GLU A 325 -30.75 -20.82 -41.66
C GLU A 325 -30.99 -19.78 -42.76
N TRP A 326 -30.11 -18.79 -42.89
CA TRP A 326 -30.16 -17.81 -43.97
C TRP A 326 -29.84 -18.45 -45.32
N GLU A 327 -28.79 -19.26 -45.40
CA GLU A 327 -28.43 -20.00 -46.62
C GLU A 327 -29.55 -20.93 -47.08
N GLU A 328 -30.17 -21.67 -46.15
CA GLU A 328 -31.33 -22.51 -46.44
C GLU A 328 -32.53 -21.71 -46.95
N ARG A 329 -32.88 -20.60 -46.28
CA ARG A 329 -33.98 -19.72 -46.71
C ARG A 329 -33.73 -19.10 -48.08
N GLN A 330 -32.48 -18.70 -48.37
CA GLN A 330 -32.12 -18.18 -49.70
C GLN A 330 -32.32 -19.24 -50.78
N LYS A 331 -31.90 -20.49 -50.51
CA LYS A 331 -32.07 -21.61 -51.44
C LYS A 331 -33.56 -21.93 -51.66
N SER A 332 -34.34 -22.09 -50.58
CA SER A 332 -35.78 -22.38 -50.69
C SER A 332 -36.52 -21.25 -51.42
N ARG A 333 -36.21 -19.99 -51.14
CA ARG A 333 -36.78 -18.84 -51.86
C ARG A 333 -36.45 -18.87 -53.36
N ALA A 334 -35.22 -19.25 -53.72
CA ALA A 334 -34.83 -19.37 -55.13
C ALA A 334 -35.61 -20.50 -55.83
N GLU A 335 -35.76 -21.65 -55.17
CA GLU A 335 -36.56 -22.78 -55.67
C GLU A 335 -38.04 -22.42 -55.82
N GLU A 336 -38.62 -21.70 -54.85
CA GLU A 336 -40.00 -21.19 -54.91
C GLU A 336 -40.20 -20.23 -56.08
N LEU A 337 -39.28 -19.28 -56.29
CA LEU A 337 -39.36 -18.34 -57.42
C LEU A 337 -39.27 -19.07 -58.76
N VAL A 338 -38.39 -20.08 -58.89
CA VAL A 338 -38.30 -20.91 -60.10
C VAL A 338 -39.62 -21.65 -60.33
N ALA A 339 -40.17 -22.31 -59.30
CA ALA A 339 -41.43 -23.03 -59.41
C ALA A 339 -42.60 -22.13 -59.82
N ILE A 340 -42.69 -20.93 -59.24
CA ILE A 340 -43.71 -19.93 -59.62
C ILE A 340 -43.51 -19.48 -61.07
N HIS A 341 -42.27 -19.19 -61.48
CA HIS A 341 -41.96 -18.79 -62.85
C HIS A 341 -42.27 -19.88 -63.88
N ASP A 342 -41.95 -21.14 -63.59
CA ASP A 342 -42.24 -22.26 -64.48
C ASP A 342 -43.75 -22.54 -64.55
N THR A 343 -44.47 -22.37 -63.44
CA THR A 343 -45.95 -22.43 -63.44
C THR A 343 -46.55 -21.30 -64.27
N ILE A 344 -46.01 -20.07 -64.18
CA ILE A 344 -46.45 -18.94 -65.02
C ILE A 344 -46.19 -19.22 -66.50
N LYS A 345 -45.04 -19.83 -66.87
CA LYS A 345 -44.76 -20.22 -68.26
C LYS A 345 -45.78 -21.23 -68.75
N LEU A 346 -45.97 -22.33 -68.00
CA LEU A 346 -46.93 -23.38 -68.35
C LEU A 346 -48.36 -22.85 -68.55
N LEU A 347 -48.81 -21.93 -67.70
CA LEU A 347 -50.15 -21.32 -67.83
C LEU A 347 -50.27 -20.30 -68.98
N ASN A 348 -49.15 -19.81 -69.51
CA ASN A 348 -49.10 -18.91 -70.67
C ASN A 348 -48.72 -19.62 -71.97
N ASP A 349 -48.39 -20.92 -71.94
CA ASP A 349 -48.11 -21.69 -73.15
C ASP A 349 -49.35 -21.77 -74.05
N ASP A 350 -49.13 -21.69 -75.35
CA ASP A 350 -50.21 -21.57 -76.35
C ASP A 350 -51.18 -22.76 -76.31
N ASP A 351 -50.68 -23.98 -76.07
CA ASP A 351 -51.48 -25.20 -75.93
C ASP A 351 -52.42 -25.13 -74.71
N ALA A 352 -51.94 -24.60 -73.58
CA ALA A 352 -52.77 -24.40 -72.39
C ALA A 352 -53.83 -23.33 -72.69
N LEU A 353 -53.43 -22.21 -73.31
CA LEU A 353 -54.35 -21.14 -73.69
C LEU A 353 -55.42 -21.59 -74.70
N GLU A 354 -55.15 -22.56 -75.57
CA GLU A 354 -56.15 -23.17 -76.47
C GLU A 354 -57.12 -24.09 -75.74
N LEU A 355 -56.64 -24.92 -74.81
CA LEU A 355 -57.47 -25.84 -74.02
C LEU A 355 -58.56 -25.11 -73.20
N PHE A 356 -58.27 -23.87 -72.77
CA PHE A 356 -59.16 -23.05 -71.94
C PHE A 356 -59.95 -21.97 -72.72
N LYS A 357 -59.84 -21.95 -74.06
CA LYS A 357 -60.71 -21.15 -74.94
C LYS A 357 -62.00 -21.89 -75.36
N ALA A 358 -62.05 -23.21 -75.17
CA ALA A 358 -63.22 -24.06 -75.38
C ALA A 358 -64.23 -23.97 -74.22
#